data_AF-W2SES2-F1
#
_entry.id   AF-W2SES2-F1
#
_cell.length_a   1.000
_cell.length_b   1.000
_cell.length_c   1.000
_cell.angle_alpha   90.00
_cell.angle_beta   90.00
_cell.angle_gamma   90.00
#
_symmetry.space_group_name_H-M   'P 1'
#
loop_
_entity.id
_entity.type
_entity.pdbx_description
1 polymer ?
#
loop_
_entity_poly.entity_id
_entity_poly.type
_entity_poly.pdbx_seq_one_letter_code
_entity_poly.pdbx_strand_id
1 'polypeptide(L)'
;MYASLLLPWSRTAPSAAETQYRAAAAYHVRTKGTIFLLPPPESALRAAFHAPPRPRTRMSAGAVALTKHFERNPAPEAHPRGVRGGGEGMEGGEEGAGDEVEADEGGAGKKDAYRKRKRREGEVHPYWAVPRGSNEEKTRVAGEMLERVLREARWRNVMLLHEGVAVYEVRVGRGWGMRWTLSLGRGSESECGRGIGGGAVLDREGEMAKEAEVDGTRDGDDADMEGWKIEKVTFRGFLEPIAGLDHELDLAKEEMNDVEVREGKEKEEPTSLAELPKART
;
A
#
# COMPACT_ATOMS: atom_id res chain seq x y z
N MET A 1 -9.34 6.39 4.85
CA MET A 1 -7.97 6.17 4.28
C MET A 1 -7.11 7.31 4.79
N TYR A 2 -5.84 7.06 5.11
CA TYR A 2 -5.04 7.96 5.94
C TYR A 2 -4.72 9.28 5.22
N ALA A 3 -5.36 10.37 5.64
CA ALA A 3 -5.23 11.67 5.01
C ALA A 3 -3.82 12.24 5.23
N SER A 4 -3.18 11.90 6.34
CA SER A 4 -1.82 12.31 6.69
C SER A 4 -0.75 11.83 5.71
N LEU A 5 -1.01 10.76 4.94
CA LEU A 5 -0.08 10.23 3.95
C LEU A 5 -0.25 10.86 2.56
N LEU A 6 -1.36 11.57 2.34
CA LEU A 6 -1.69 12.14 1.04
C LEU A 6 -0.97 13.47 0.86
N LEU A 7 -0.21 13.56 -0.24
CA LEU A 7 0.33 14.82 -0.71
C LEU A 7 -0.65 15.46 -1.69
N PRO A 8 -0.78 16.80 -1.66
CA PRO A 8 -1.59 17.50 -2.64
C PRO A 8 -1.01 17.30 -4.04
N TRP A 9 -1.92 17.13 -4.99
CA TRP A 9 -1.65 17.18 -6.41
C TRP A 9 -1.12 18.58 -6.82
N SER A 10 -0.17 18.63 -7.75
CA SER A 10 0.33 19.89 -8.32
C SER A 10 -0.81 20.72 -8.93
N ARG A 11 -0.92 22.00 -8.55
CA ARG A 11 -2.07 22.86 -8.90
C ARG A 11 -1.88 23.66 -10.18
N THR A 12 -0.67 24.15 -10.43
CA THR A 12 -0.41 25.19 -11.45
C THR A 12 0.14 24.64 -12.75
N ALA A 13 0.93 23.56 -12.71
CA ALA A 13 1.54 22.96 -13.89
C ALA A 13 1.85 21.47 -13.62
N PRO A 14 0.85 20.57 -13.60
CA PRO A 14 1.12 19.13 -13.48
C PRO A 14 1.89 18.65 -14.72
N SER A 15 2.85 17.75 -14.51
CA SER A 15 3.53 17.10 -15.63
C SER A 15 2.55 16.24 -16.45
N ALA A 16 2.90 15.89 -17.68
CA ALA A 16 2.10 14.98 -18.50
C ALA A 16 1.94 13.62 -17.81
N ALA A 17 3.01 13.11 -17.19
CA ALA A 17 2.99 11.88 -16.41
C ALA A 17 2.05 11.98 -15.20
N GLU A 18 2.10 13.06 -14.43
CA GLU A 18 1.18 13.28 -13.30
C GLU A 18 -0.28 13.33 -13.76
N THR A 19 -0.55 14.03 -14.86
CA THR A 19 -1.89 14.12 -15.45
C THR A 19 -2.41 12.75 -15.87
N GLN A 20 -1.58 11.96 -16.56
CA GLN A 20 -1.95 10.61 -16.98
C GLN A 20 -2.17 9.68 -15.76
N TYR A 21 -1.32 9.79 -14.74
CA TYR A 21 -1.44 9.01 -13.51
C TYR A 21 -2.75 9.29 -12.77
N ARG A 22 -3.12 10.57 -12.65
CA ARG A 22 -4.42 11.01 -12.08
C ARG A 22 -5.60 10.47 -12.88
N ALA A 23 -5.51 10.49 -14.22
CA ALA A 23 -6.59 10.05 -15.10
C ALA A 23 -6.78 8.53 -15.11
N ALA A 24 -5.71 7.75 -14.90
CA ALA A 24 -5.73 6.30 -15.05
C ALA A 24 -6.56 5.54 -14.01
N ALA A 25 -6.80 6.13 -12.83
CA ALA A 25 -7.75 5.56 -11.86
C ALA A 25 -8.19 6.61 -10.85
N ALA A 26 -9.49 6.62 -10.53
CA ALA A 26 -10.08 7.47 -9.49
C ALA A 26 -9.47 7.24 -8.09
N TYR A 27 -8.73 6.15 -7.89
CA TYR A 27 -8.14 5.76 -6.61
C TYR A 27 -6.61 5.87 -6.58
N HIS A 28 -5.99 6.46 -7.61
CA HIS A 28 -4.58 6.81 -7.52
C HIS A 28 -4.39 7.97 -6.55
N VAL A 29 -3.29 7.89 -5.82
CA VAL A 29 -2.94 8.86 -4.78
C VAL A 29 -1.50 9.31 -4.95
N ARG A 30 -1.20 10.49 -4.43
CA ARG A 30 0.16 10.98 -4.30
C ARG A 30 0.57 10.87 -2.83
N THR A 31 1.75 10.32 -2.60
CA THR A 31 2.39 10.19 -1.29
C THR A 31 3.87 10.52 -1.44
N LYS A 32 4.61 10.59 -0.33
CA LYS A 32 6.06 10.70 -0.40
C LYS A 32 6.66 9.46 -1.11
N GLY A 33 7.41 9.71 -2.18
CA GLY A 33 8.04 8.66 -3.00
C GLY A 33 7.16 8.10 -4.12
N THR A 34 5.94 8.62 -4.32
CA THR A 34 5.12 8.30 -5.49
C THR A 34 5.86 8.69 -6.76
N ILE A 35 5.93 7.77 -7.72
CA ILE A 35 6.33 8.06 -9.10
C ILE A 35 5.09 8.02 -9.99
N PHE A 36 4.99 8.95 -10.94
CA PHE A 36 3.86 9.03 -11.87
C PHE A 36 3.97 8.01 -13.02
N LEU A 37 4.31 6.76 -12.68
CA LEU A 37 4.35 5.63 -13.58
C LEU A 37 2.99 4.93 -13.56
N LEU A 38 2.40 4.67 -14.73
CA LEU A 38 1.15 3.92 -14.78
C LEU A 38 1.33 2.52 -14.16
N PRO A 39 0.38 2.07 -13.32
CA PRO A 39 0.47 0.75 -12.72
C PRO A 39 0.40 -0.34 -13.80
N PRO A 40 0.91 -1.54 -13.51
CA PRO A 40 0.73 -2.67 -14.42
C PRO A 40 -0.77 -2.99 -14.58
N PRO A 41 -1.19 -3.54 -15.73
CA PRO A 41 -2.58 -3.96 -15.92
C PRO A 41 -2.95 -5.03 -14.89
N GLU A 42 -4.22 -5.08 -14.48
CA GLU A 42 -4.64 -6.02 -13.44
C GLU A 42 -4.44 -7.49 -13.84
N SER A 43 -4.45 -7.81 -15.14
CA SER A 43 -4.10 -9.14 -15.64
C SER A 43 -2.68 -9.56 -15.25
N ALA A 44 -1.71 -8.63 -15.27
CA ALA A 44 -0.35 -8.87 -14.83
C ALA A 44 -0.26 -9.05 -13.30
N LEU A 45 -1.08 -8.30 -12.53
CA LEU A 45 -1.19 -8.48 -11.07
C LEU A 45 -1.72 -9.87 -10.72
N ARG A 46 -2.80 -10.30 -11.39
CA ARG A 46 -3.40 -11.64 -11.26
C ARG A 46 -2.40 -12.72 -11.65
N ALA A 47 -1.74 -12.58 -12.80
CA ALA A 47 -0.72 -13.53 -13.25
C ALA A 47 0.41 -13.69 -12.22
N ALA A 48 0.96 -12.58 -11.72
CA ALA A 48 2.02 -12.62 -10.71
C ALA A 48 1.55 -13.21 -9.36
N PHE A 49 0.29 -13.01 -8.99
CA PHE A 49 -0.30 -13.57 -7.77
C PHE A 49 -0.54 -15.08 -7.88
N HIS A 50 -1.05 -15.55 -9.02
CA HIS A 50 -1.37 -16.94 -9.28
C HIS A 50 -0.15 -17.80 -9.66
N ALA A 51 0.92 -17.18 -10.17
CA ALA A 51 2.16 -17.87 -10.50
C ALA A 51 2.76 -18.58 -9.27
N PRO A 52 3.22 -19.84 -9.41
CA PRO A 52 3.90 -20.52 -8.33
C PRO A 52 5.27 -19.86 -8.06
N PRO A 53 5.64 -19.55 -6.81
CA PRO A 53 6.89 -18.87 -6.51
C PRO A 53 8.13 -19.73 -6.74
N ARG A 54 7.95 -21.05 -6.92
CA ARG A 54 8.99 -22.02 -7.28
C ARG A 54 8.40 -23.07 -8.23
N PRO A 55 9.18 -23.63 -9.17
CA PRO A 55 8.65 -24.61 -10.13
C PRO A 55 7.98 -25.84 -9.51
N ARG A 56 8.37 -26.22 -8.29
CA ARG A 56 7.86 -27.42 -7.60
C ARG A 56 6.66 -27.18 -6.68
N THR A 57 6.28 -25.94 -6.40
CA THR A 57 5.11 -25.69 -5.53
C THR A 57 3.83 -25.71 -6.35
N ARG A 58 2.81 -26.42 -5.84
CA ARG A 58 1.46 -26.42 -6.40
C ARG A 58 0.60 -25.25 -5.93
N MET A 59 1.05 -24.52 -4.91
CA MET A 59 0.37 -23.32 -4.42
C MET A 59 0.83 -22.07 -5.17
N SER A 60 -0.10 -21.15 -5.40
CA SER A 60 0.20 -19.81 -5.92
C SER A 60 1.04 -18.97 -4.95
N ALA A 61 1.72 -17.93 -5.46
CA ALA A 61 2.46 -16.98 -4.63
C ALA A 61 1.55 -16.33 -3.58
N GLY A 62 0.33 -15.97 -3.97
CA GLY A 62 -0.72 -15.48 -3.08
C GLY A 62 -1.02 -16.42 -1.92
N ALA A 63 -1.28 -17.70 -2.21
CA ALA A 63 -1.62 -18.68 -1.18
C ALA A 63 -0.46 -18.98 -0.22
N VAL A 64 0.77 -19.04 -0.75
CA VAL A 64 1.98 -19.23 0.06
C VAL A 64 2.17 -18.03 1.00
N ALA A 65 2.02 -16.82 0.48
CA ALA A 65 2.13 -15.61 1.30
C ALA A 65 1.02 -15.54 2.35
N LEU A 66 -0.21 -15.98 2.02
CA LEU A 66 -1.35 -15.96 2.95
C LEU A 66 -1.09 -16.92 4.11
N THR A 67 -0.66 -18.13 3.80
CA THR A 67 -0.29 -19.14 4.80
C THR A 67 0.82 -18.63 5.73
N LYS A 68 1.89 -18.06 5.15
CA LYS A 68 2.99 -17.47 5.93
C LYS A 68 2.55 -16.29 6.79
N HIS A 69 1.62 -15.47 6.29
CA HIS A 69 1.10 -14.33 7.02
C HIS A 69 0.45 -14.78 8.34
N PHE A 70 -0.38 -15.82 8.28
CA PHE A 70 -1.01 -16.41 9.47
C PHE A 70 -0.02 -17.09 10.43
N GLU A 71 1.04 -17.71 9.91
CA GLU A 71 2.10 -18.31 10.74
C GLU A 71 2.95 -17.26 11.47
N ARG A 72 3.06 -16.05 10.93
CA ARG A 72 3.93 -15.00 11.46
C ARG A 72 3.26 -14.13 12.53
N ASN A 73 1.97 -13.88 12.39
CA ASN A 73 1.19 -12.98 13.26
C ASN A 73 0.21 -13.77 14.15
N PRO A 74 0.69 -14.36 15.27
CA PRO A 74 -0.23 -14.83 16.31
C PRO A 74 -1.09 -13.64 16.77
N ALA A 75 -2.36 -13.89 17.10
CA ALA A 75 -3.29 -12.81 17.42
C ALA A 75 -2.73 -11.93 18.55
N PRO A 76 -2.97 -10.61 18.50
CA PRO A 76 -2.56 -9.73 19.59
C PRO A 76 -3.25 -10.22 20.85
N GLU A 77 -2.47 -10.62 21.86
CA GLU A 77 -3.02 -10.87 23.18
C GLU A 77 -3.74 -9.58 23.61
N ALA A 78 -5.03 -9.69 23.93
CA ALA A 78 -5.68 -8.69 24.75
C ALA A 78 -4.97 -8.75 26.10
N HIS A 79 -3.87 -8.00 26.25
CA HIS A 79 -3.19 -7.87 27.52
C HIS A 79 -4.24 -7.38 28.52
N PRO A 80 -4.58 -8.15 29.57
CA PRO A 80 -5.37 -7.60 30.65
C PRO A 80 -4.54 -6.44 31.19
N ARG A 81 -5.13 -5.23 31.22
CA ARG A 81 -4.56 -4.09 31.94
C ARG A 81 -4.43 -4.53 33.39
N GLY A 82 -3.27 -5.08 33.72
CA GLY A 82 -2.87 -5.37 35.08
C GLY A 82 -2.75 -4.02 35.78
N VAL A 83 -3.80 -3.68 36.52
CA VAL A 83 -3.76 -2.68 37.58
C VAL A 83 -2.65 -3.11 38.54
N ARG A 84 -1.44 -2.58 38.34
CA ARG A 84 -0.37 -2.66 39.32
C ARG A 84 -0.68 -1.61 40.38
N GLY A 85 -1.50 -2.02 41.34
CA GLY A 85 -1.57 -1.35 42.63
C GLY A 85 -0.35 -1.71 43.47
N GLY A 86 0.17 -0.73 44.20
CA GLY A 86 0.91 -0.91 45.46
C GLY A 86 2.41 -1.17 45.34
N GLY A 87 3.20 -0.29 45.95
CA GLY A 87 4.61 -0.55 46.27
C GLY A 87 5.44 0.69 46.54
N GLU A 88 5.15 1.40 47.63
CA GLU A 88 6.05 2.38 48.25
C GLU A 88 7.30 1.69 48.82
N GLY A 89 8.42 2.44 48.85
CA GLY A 89 9.54 2.23 49.77
C GLY A 89 10.74 1.45 49.24
N MET A 90 11.91 2.10 49.11
CA MET A 90 12.94 2.15 50.17
C MET A 90 14.28 2.65 49.58
N GLU A 91 14.85 3.68 50.20
CA GLU A 91 16.20 4.22 49.98
C GLU A 91 17.30 3.33 50.60
N GLY A 92 18.54 3.50 50.11
CA GLY A 92 19.80 2.98 50.67
C GLY A 92 20.32 1.76 49.88
N GLY A 93 21.57 1.62 49.46
CA GLY A 93 22.83 2.26 49.84
C GLY A 93 23.92 1.18 49.82
N GLU A 94 25.13 1.58 49.42
CA GLU A 94 26.43 0.91 49.62
C GLU A 94 26.98 -0.17 48.67
N GLU A 95 28.29 0.04 48.48
CA GLU A 95 29.29 -0.61 47.65
C GLU A 95 29.71 -1.97 48.21
N GLY A 96 30.12 -2.88 47.33
CA GLY A 96 30.74 -4.15 47.71
C GLY A 96 31.40 -4.81 46.51
N ALA A 97 32.71 -4.62 46.38
CA ALA A 97 33.58 -5.39 45.51
C ALA A 97 33.73 -6.82 46.05
N GLY A 98 33.70 -7.81 45.16
CA GLY A 98 33.89 -9.21 45.53
C GLY A 98 34.08 -10.11 44.30
N ASP A 99 35.21 -10.81 44.33
CA ASP A 99 35.83 -11.73 43.39
C ASP A 99 34.96 -12.79 42.67
N GLU A 100 35.57 -13.28 41.59
CA GLU A 100 35.49 -14.62 40.96
C GLU A 100 34.91 -15.70 41.90
N VAL A 101 34.05 -16.65 41.49
CA VAL A 101 34.28 -17.76 40.54
C VAL A 101 32.89 -18.38 40.24
N GLU A 102 32.72 -18.96 39.05
CA GLU A 102 32.11 -20.28 38.77
C GLU A 102 31.32 -20.32 37.45
N ALA A 103 31.59 -21.40 36.72
CA ALA A 103 30.98 -21.77 35.46
C ALA A 103 29.50 -22.13 35.67
N ASP A 104 28.61 -21.44 34.97
CA ASP A 104 27.19 -21.82 34.90
C ASP A 104 26.84 -22.35 33.50
N GLU A 105 26.67 -23.67 33.44
CA GLU A 105 25.98 -24.41 32.39
C GLU A 105 24.47 -24.06 32.40
N GLY A 106 24.11 -22.86 31.95
CA GLY A 106 22.73 -22.34 32.10
C GLY A 106 22.11 -21.73 30.84
N GLY A 107 22.58 -22.08 29.63
CA GLY A 107 22.25 -21.34 28.40
C GLY A 107 21.07 -21.83 27.54
N ALA A 108 20.37 -22.91 27.92
CA ALA A 108 19.36 -23.54 27.05
C ALA A 108 17.91 -23.08 27.32
N GLY A 109 17.61 -22.46 28.47
CA GLY A 109 16.24 -22.23 28.92
C GLY A 109 15.51 -20.98 28.38
N LYS A 110 16.21 -20.05 27.71
CA LYS A 110 15.60 -18.78 27.26
C LYS A 110 15.26 -18.70 25.76
N LYS A 111 15.70 -19.66 24.94
CA LYS A 111 15.36 -19.69 23.51
C LYS A 111 13.96 -20.28 23.22
N ASP A 112 13.38 -21.00 24.17
CA ASP A 112 12.04 -21.58 24.04
C ASP A 112 10.91 -20.62 24.44
N ALA A 113 11.21 -19.48 25.07
CA ALA A 113 10.19 -18.49 25.44
C ALA A 113 9.70 -17.65 24.24
N TYR A 114 10.39 -17.67 23.10
CA TYR A 114 9.89 -17.15 21.83
C TYR A 114 9.24 -18.27 20.98
N ARG A 115 8.67 -19.30 21.61
CA ARG A 115 7.82 -20.26 20.92
C ARG A 115 6.50 -19.56 20.62
N LYS A 116 6.49 -18.84 19.49
CA LYS A 116 5.31 -18.25 18.82
C LYS A 116 4.12 -19.14 19.08
N ARG A 117 3.22 -18.67 19.93
CA ARG A 117 1.98 -19.38 20.24
C ARG A 117 1.19 -19.45 18.94
N LYS A 118 1.26 -20.59 18.25
CA LYS A 118 0.49 -20.85 17.03
C LYS A 118 -0.95 -20.47 17.34
N ARG A 119 -1.56 -19.58 16.53
CA ARG A 119 -2.97 -19.19 16.72
C ARG A 119 -3.80 -20.45 16.95
N ARG A 120 -4.72 -20.39 17.91
CA ARG A 120 -5.64 -21.51 18.12
C ARG A 120 -6.41 -21.72 16.82
N GLU A 121 -6.53 -22.99 16.43
CA GLU A 121 -7.33 -23.36 15.28
C GLU A 121 -8.77 -22.83 15.46
N GLY A 122 -9.20 -21.92 14.57
CA GLY A 122 -10.49 -21.22 14.72
C GLY A 122 -10.39 -19.70 14.88
N GLU A 123 -9.23 -19.15 15.22
CA GLU A 123 -9.09 -17.71 15.41
C GLU A 123 -9.15 -16.94 14.08
N VAL A 124 -10.18 -16.12 13.93
CA VAL A 124 -10.47 -15.36 12.70
C VAL A 124 -9.51 -14.18 12.59
N HIS A 125 -8.90 -13.97 11.42
CA HIS A 125 -8.17 -12.73 11.17
C HIS A 125 -9.17 -11.62 10.79
N PRO A 126 -9.02 -10.40 11.31
CA PRO A 126 -9.95 -9.31 11.03
C PRO A 126 -10.02 -8.86 9.55
N TYR A 127 -9.12 -9.36 8.71
CA TYR A 127 -8.90 -8.88 7.33
C TYR A 127 -8.74 -10.02 6.33
N TRP A 128 -8.02 -11.08 6.71
CA TRP A 128 -7.65 -12.17 5.80
C TRP A 128 -8.45 -13.44 6.08
N ALA A 129 -8.83 -14.17 5.03
CA ALA A 129 -9.43 -15.49 5.20
C ALA A 129 -8.39 -16.49 5.73
N VAL A 130 -8.78 -17.33 6.70
CA VAL A 130 -7.90 -18.37 7.25
C VAL A 130 -7.62 -19.41 6.16
N PRO A 131 -6.34 -19.64 5.76
CA PRO A 131 -6.02 -20.60 4.72
C PRO A 131 -6.19 -22.03 5.27
N ARG A 132 -7.20 -22.75 4.78
CA ARG A 132 -7.53 -24.13 5.17
C ARG A 132 -7.59 -25.06 3.97
N GLY A 133 -7.57 -26.37 4.23
CA GLY A 133 -7.74 -27.39 3.21
C GLY A 133 -6.51 -27.64 2.33
N SER A 134 -6.76 -28.12 1.12
CA SER A 134 -5.71 -28.47 0.15
C SER A 134 -4.95 -27.25 -0.40
N ASN A 135 -3.89 -27.49 -1.15
CA ASN A 135 -3.13 -26.42 -1.80
C ASN A 135 -3.97 -25.65 -2.83
N GLU A 136 -4.86 -26.37 -3.53
CA GLU A 136 -5.81 -25.84 -4.49
C GLU A 136 -6.87 -24.98 -3.80
N GLU A 137 -7.40 -25.44 -2.65
CA GLU A 137 -8.36 -24.67 -1.87
C GLU A 137 -7.76 -23.38 -1.31
N LYS A 138 -6.54 -23.45 -0.75
CA LYS A 138 -5.79 -22.24 -0.33
C LYS A 138 -5.55 -21.28 -1.48
N THR A 139 -5.28 -21.80 -2.68
CA THR A 139 -5.09 -21.00 -3.90
C THR A 139 -6.37 -20.31 -4.34
N ARG A 140 -7.50 -21.01 -4.30
CA ARG A 140 -8.83 -20.44 -4.59
C ARG A 140 -9.16 -19.33 -3.60
N VAL A 141 -9.07 -19.60 -2.29
CA VAL A 141 -9.37 -18.62 -1.22
C VAL A 141 -8.48 -17.39 -1.33
N ALA A 142 -7.18 -17.56 -1.60
CA ALA A 142 -6.28 -16.44 -1.82
C ALA A 142 -6.67 -15.62 -3.06
N GLY A 143 -7.10 -16.27 -4.15
CA GLY A 143 -7.60 -15.62 -5.35
C GLY A 143 -8.85 -14.78 -5.10
N GLU A 144 -9.81 -15.31 -4.34
CA GLU A 144 -11.01 -14.56 -3.93
C GLU A 144 -10.66 -13.30 -3.13
N MET A 145 -9.66 -13.39 -2.26
CA MET A 145 -9.14 -12.22 -1.53
C MET A 145 -8.47 -11.20 -2.46
N LEU A 146 -7.76 -11.64 -3.51
CA LEU A 146 -7.19 -10.74 -4.52
C LEU A 146 -8.30 -9.97 -5.23
N GLU A 147 -9.30 -10.68 -5.76
CA GLU A 147 -10.40 -10.03 -6.48
C GLU A 147 -11.14 -9.03 -5.59
N ARG A 148 -11.34 -9.39 -4.31
CA ARG A 148 -11.91 -8.48 -3.32
C ARG A 148 -11.07 -7.20 -3.18
N VAL A 149 -9.75 -7.33 -3.00
CA VAL A 149 -8.86 -6.17 -2.83
C VAL A 149 -8.84 -5.28 -4.07
N LEU A 150 -8.76 -5.86 -5.27
CA LEU A 150 -8.75 -5.09 -6.52
C LEU A 150 -10.07 -4.33 -6.73
N ARG A 151 -11.21 -4.98 -6.45
CA ARG A 151 -12.55 -4.40 -6.57
C ARG A 151 -12.82 -3.31 -5.53
N GLU A 152 -12.43 -3.54 -4.28
CA GLU A 152 -12.66 -2.63 -3.15
C GLU A 152 -11.52 -1.62 -2.95
N ALA A 153 -10.59 -1.54 -3.91
CA ALA A 153 -9.44 -0.65 -3.85
C ALA A 153 -9.87 0.81 -3.68
N ARG A 154 -9.38 1.46 -2.62
CA ARG A 154 -9.59 2.90 -2.36
C ARG A 154 -8.30 3.69 -2.48
N TRP A 155 -7.16 2.99 -2.54
CA TRP A 155 -5.85 3.59 -2.61
C TRP A 155 -4.96 2.69 -3.46
N ARG A 156 -4.37 3.28 -4.49
CA ARG A 156 -3.42 2.65 -5.41
C ARG A 156 -2.23 3.58 -5.56
N ASN A 157 -1.03 3.04 -5.40
CA ASN A 157 0.17 3.87 -5.40
C ASN A 157 1.37 3.11 -5.96
N VAL A 158 2.15 3.79 -6.80
CA VAL A 158 3.43 3.30 -7.32
C VAL A 158 4.53 4.13 -6.68
N MET A 159 5.41 3.51 -5.91
CA MET A 159 6.50 4.17 -5.19
C MET A 159 7.85 3.65 -5.67
N LEU A 160 8.81 4.53 -5.95
CA LEU A 160 10.18 4.11 -6.24
C LEU A 160 10.86 3.67 -4.94
N LEU A 161 11.44 2.47 -4.94
CA LEU A 161 12.19 1.97 -3.78
C LEU A 161 13.68 2.23 -3.97
N HIS A 162 14.21 1.87 -5.14
CA HIS A 162 15.56 2.15 -5.58
C HIS A 162 15.61 2.16 -7.10
N GLU A 163 16.74 2.54 -7.71
CA GLU A 163 16.90 2.52 -9.16
C GLU A 163 16.56 1.12 -9.72
N GLY A 164 15.72 1.07 -10.76
CA GLY A 164 15.27 -0.20 -11.34
C GLY A 164 14.13 -0.90 -10.63
N VAL A 165 13.69 -0.44 -9.46
CA VAL A 165 12.66 -1.15 -8.68
C VAL A 165 11.66 -0.20 -8.04
N ALA A 166 10.40 -0.39 -8.41
CA ALA A 166 9.27 0.23 -7.75
C ALA A 166 8.43 -0.78 -6.98
N VAL A 167 7.57 -0.25 -6.13
CA VAL A 167 6.57 -0.97 -5.37
C VAL A 167 5.22 -0.47 -5.81
N TYR A 168 4.33 -1.39 -6.17
CA TYR A 168 2.93 -1.07 -6.38
C TYR A 168 2.11 -1.63 -5.23
N GLU A 169 1.35 -0.76 -4.58
CA GLU A 169 0.47 -1.14 -3.49
C GLU A 169 -0.98 -0.83 -3.83
N VAL A 170 -1.86 -1.73 -3.40
CA VAL A 170 -3.30 -1.56 -3.48
C VAL A 170 -3.87 -1.79 -2.10
N ARG A 171 -4.62 -0.81 -1.57
CA ARG A 171 -5.27 -0.89 -0.25
C ARG A 171 -6.77 -0.63 -0.36
N VAL A 172 -7.52 -1.30 0.49
CA VAL A 172 -8.96 -1.09 0.65
C VAL A 172 -9.23 -0.02 1.71
N GLY A 173 -10.50 0.33 1.93
CA GLY A 173 -10.90 1.41 2.85
C GLY A 173 -10.36 1.30 4.27
N ARG A 174 -10.17 0.08 4.80
CA ARG A 174 -9.60 -0.20 6.14
C ARG A 174 -8.07 -0.25 6.16
N GLY A 175 -7.40 0.21 5.11
CA GLY A 175 -5.95 0.35 5.06
C GLY A 175 -5.15 -0.94 4.84
N TRP A 176 -5.74 -2.13 4.99
CA TRP A 176 -5.11 -3.39 4.59
C TRP A 176 -5.11 -3.55 3.06
N GLY A 177 -4.25 -4.42 2.54
CA GLY A 177 -4.09 -4.54 1.09
C GLY A 177 -3.03 -5.52 0.62
N MET A 178 -2.54 -5.28 -0.59
CA MET A 178 -1.57 -6.14 -1.27
C MET A 178 -0.45 -5.32 -1.89
N ARG A 179 0.73 -5.93 -1.99
CA ARG A 179 1.94 -5.32 -2.54
C ARG A 179 2.56 -6.18 -3.63
N TRP A 180 2.98 -5.52 -4.70
CA TRP A 180 3.82 -6.06 -5.76
C TRP A 180 5.13 -5.27 -5.85
N THR A 181 6.21 -5.95 -6.22
CA THR A 181 7.42 -5.31 -6.70
C THR A 181 7.38 -5.26 -8.22
N LEU A 182 7.76 -4.12 -8.78
CA LEU A 182 7.89 -3.85 -10.19
C LEU A 182 9.39 -3.73 -10.51
N SER A 183 9.89 -4.58 -11.40
CA SER A 183 11.20 -4.36 -12.02
C SER A 183 11.00 -3.41 -13.20
N LEU A 184 11.77 -2.33 -13.19
CA LEU A 184 11.69 -1.27 -14.18
C LEU A 184 12.94 -1.32 -15.06
N GLY A 185 12.73 -1.27 -16.37
CA GLY A 185 13.78 -1.05 -17.35
C GLY A 185 13.69 0.36 -17.92
N ARG A 186 14.83 0.98 -18.21
CA ARG A 186 14.84 2.11 -19.14
C ARG A 186 14.51 1.55 -20.51
N GLY A 187 13.42 2.01 -21.12
CA GLY A 187 13.22 1.74 -22.53
C GLY A 187 14.47 2.22 -23.24
N SER A 188 15.20 1.32 -23.92
CA SER A 188 16.17 1.78 -24.90
C SER A 188 15.39 2.71 -25.81
N GLU A 189 15.79 3.98 -25.89
CA GLU A 189 15.28 4.87 -26.94
C GLU A 189 15.32 4.04 -28.20
N SER A 190 14.14 3.75 -28.74
CA SER A 190 14.06 2.99 -29.96
C SER A 190 14.97 3.72 -30.94
N GLU A 191 15.89 3.01 -31.59
CA GLU A 191 16.64 3.50 -32.75
C GLU A 191 15.67 3.81 -33.92
N CYS A 192 14.54 4.46 -33.67
CA CYS A 192 13.66 5.08 -34.64
C CYS A 192 14.27 6.43 -35.03
N GLY A 193 15.41 6.40 -35.73
CA GLY A 193 16.05 7.65 -36.13
C GLY A 193 17.27 7.56 -37.04
N ARG A 194 17.90 6.40 -37.26
CA ARG A 194 18.88 6.27 -38.35
C ARG A 194 18.18 5.87 -39.65
N GLY A 195 17.24 6.73 -40.05
CA GLY A 195 16.79 6.82 -41.43
C GLY A 195 17.95 7.33 -42.28
N ILE A 196 18.33 6.51 -43.26
CA ILE A 196 19.31 6.81 -44.30
C ILE A 196 18.77 7.99 -45.13
N GLY A 197 19.42 9.14 -45.02
CA GLY A 197 19.27 10.32 -45.90
C GLY A 197 20.24 11.37 -45.38
N GLY A 198 21.35 11.70 -46.02
CA GLY A 198 21.45 12.05 -47.43
C GLY A 198 21.53 13.58 -47.53
N GLY A 199 22.74 14.13 -47.38
CA GLY A 199 23.16 15.43 -47.92
C GLY A 199 22.63 16.71 -47.25
N ALA A 200 23.55 17.51 -46.69
CA ALA A 200 23.93 18.82 -47.22
C ALA A 200 24.61 19.65 -46.12
N VAL A 201 25.90 19.87 -46.34
CA VAL A 201 26.72 20.90 -45.69
C VAL A 201 26.11 22.26 -46.05
N LEU A 202 25.73 23.05 -45.04
CA LEU A 202 25.70 24.51 -45.16
C LEU A 202 26.14 25.13 -43.83
N ASP A 203 27.27 25.83 -43.90
CA ASP A 203 27.83 26.69 -42.87
C ASP A 203 26.91 27.88 -42.60
N ARG A 204 26.62 28.17 -41.32
CA ARG A 204 26.13 29.48 -40.91
C ARG A 204 26.59 29.81 -39.49
N GLU A 205 27.69 30.55 -39.43
CA GLU A 205 28.13 31.30 -38.25
C GLU A 205 27.11 32.42 -37.95
N GLY A 206 26.80 32.66 -36.68
CA GLY A 206 26.04 33.85 -36.29
C GLY A 206 25.38 33.81 -34.90
N GLU A 207 26.06 34.48 -33.97
CA GLU A 207 25.52 35.22 -32.80
C GLU A 207 25.11 34.45 -31.53
N MET A 208 26.03 34.52 -30.55
CA MET A 208 25.82 34.28 -29.13
C MET A 208 24.95 35.37 -28.50
N ALA A 209 23.72 35.01 -28.12
CA ALA A 209 22.97 35.75 -27.10
C ALA A 209 23.18 35.04 -25.74
N LYS A 210 23.73 35.78 -24.78
CA LYS A 210 23.90 35.38 -23.38
C LYS A 210 22.53 35.10 -22.75
N GLU A 211 22.24 33.84 -22.47
CA GLU A 211 21.13 33.47 -21.60
C GLU A 211 21.51 33.68 -20.13
N ALA A 212 20.60 34.33 -19.42
CA ALA A 212 20.73 34.64 -18.00
C ALA A 212 20.65 33.35 -17.17
N GLU A 213 21.67 33.14 -16.32
CA GLU A 213 21.67 32.10 -15.31
C GLU A 213 20.56 32.39 -14.28
N VAL A 214 19.39 31.80 -14.49
CA VAL A 214 18.37 31.65 -13.46
C VAL A 214 18.77 30.45 -12.61
N ASP A 215 19.39 30.73 -11.47
CA ASP A 215 19.61 29.80 -10.37
C ASP A 215 18.26 29.42 -9.74
N GLY A 216 17.51 28.61 -10.49
CA GLY A 216 16.31 27.97 -10.02
C GLY A 216 16.73 26.77 -9.19
N THR A 217 16.54 26.88 -7.89
CA THR A 217 16.50 25.76 -6.95
C THR A 217 15.38 24.83 -7.43
N ARG A 218 15.69 23.96 -8.40
CA ARG A 218 14.81 22.90 -8.84
C ARG A 218 14.67 22.00 -7.63
N ASP A 219 13.50 22.01 -7.00
CA ASP A 219 13.05 20.96 -6.08
C ASP A 219 13.02 19.64 -6.87
N GLY A 220 14.23 19.09 -7.07
CA GLY A 220 14.58 18.10 -8.08
C GLY A 220 14.35 16.68 -7.63
N ASP A 221 13.18 16.41 -7.06
CA ASP A 221 12.78 15.06 -6.65
C ASP A 221 11.62 14.49 -7.47
N ASP A 222 11.06 15.27 -8.41
CA ASP A 222 10.26 14.72 -9.50
C ASP A 222 11.23 14.16 -10.55
N ALA A 223 11.91 13.05 -10.21
CA ALA A 223 12.74 12.33 -11.16
C ALA A 223 11.87 12.03 -12.38
N ASP A 224 12.20 12.64 -13.51
CA ASP A 224 11.54 12.41 -14.79
C ASP A 224 11.73 10.94 -15.17
N MET A 225 10.83 10.08 -14.70
CA MET A 225 10.77 8.65 -15.03
C MET A 225 10.21 8.44 -16.43
N GLU A 226 10.33 9.43 -17.31
CA GLU A 226 9.96 9.33 -18.70
C GLU A 226 10.83 8.25 -19.38
N GLY A 227 10.17 7.36 -20.12
CA GLY A 227 10.83 6.22 -20.77
C GLY A 227 11.03 4.98 -19.91
N TRP A 228 10.74 4.99 -18.61
CA TRP A 228 10.75 3.77 -17.81
C TRP A 228 9.57 2.86 -18.13
N LYS A 229 9.83 1.56 -18.23
CA LYS A 229 8.82 0.52 -18.53
C LYS A 229 8.84 -0.56 -17.45
N ILE A 230 7.66 -1.06 -17.10
CA ILE A 230 7.53 -2.21 -16.19
C ILE A 230 7.86 -3.48 -16.98
N GLU A 231 8.98 -4.12 -16.64
CA GLU A 231 9.41 -5.37 -17.27
C GLU A 231 8.84 -6.60 -16.57
N LYS A 232 8.74 -6.52 -15.24
CA LYS A 232 8.33 -7.66 -14.42
C LYS A 232 7.51 -7.23 -13.22
N VAL A 233 6.45 -7.99 -12.96
CA VAL A 233 5.58 -7.84 -11.80
C VAL A 233 5.74 -9.06 -10.91
N THR A 234 6.04 -8.84 -9.63
CA THR A 234 6.20 -9.93 -8.65
C THR A 234 5.36 -9.65 -7.42
N PHE A 235 4.43 -10.55 -7.09
CA PHE A 235 3.67 -10.43 -5.84
C PHE A 235 4.59 -10.61 -4.63
N ARG A 236 4.50 -9.69 -3.66
CA ARG A 236 5.34 -9.69 -2.46
C ARG A 236 4.60 -10.11 -1.20
N GLY A 237 3.33 -9.76 -1.08
CA GLY A 237 2.53 -10.18 0.05
C GLY A 237 1.38 -9.26 0.41
N PHE A 238 0.87 -9.52 1.60
CA PHE A 238 -0.27 -8.86 2.21
C PHE A 238 0.22 -7.70 3.07
N LEU A 239 -0.57 -6.62 3.11
CA LEU A 239 -0.31 -5.41 3.87
C LEU A 239 -1.34 -5.32 4.99
N GLU A 240 -0.84 -5.16 6.21
CA GLU A 240 -1.69 -4.77 7.35
C GLU A 240 -2.06 -3.28 7.25
N PRO A 241 -3.09 -2.84 8.01
CA PRO A 241 -3.28 -1.42 8.30
C PRO A 241 -1.97 -0.81 8.83
N ILE A 242 -1.76 0.48 8.54
CA ILE A 242 -0.54 1.17 8.94
C ILE A 242 -0.70 1.49 10.42
N ALA A 243 0.06 0.77 11.25
CA ALA A 243 -0.02 0.88 12.70
C ALA A 243 0.13 2.34 13.15
N GLY A 244 -0.74 2.77 14.07
CA GLY A 244 -0.74 4.14 14.59
C GLY A 244 -1.56 5.13 13.77
N LEU A 245 -1.99 4.77 12.56
CA LEU A 245 -2.94 5.57 11.79
C LEU A 245 -4.37 5.02 11.84
N ASP A 246 -4.61 3.93 12.57
CA ASP A 246 -5.92 3.26 12.67
C ASP A 246 -7.05 4.22 13.12
N HIS A 247 -6.72 5.21 13.95
CA HIS A 247 -7.67 6.24 14.40
C HIS A 247 -8.23 7.10 13.26
N GLU A 248 -7.45 7.37 12.21
CA GLU A 248 -7.93 8.11 11.03
C GLU A 248 -8.94 7.29 10.19
N LEU A 249 -8.94 5.96 10.34
CA LEU A 249 -9.92 5.11 9.64
C LEU A 249 -11.28 5.12 10.31
N ASP A 250 -11.34 5.35 11.62
CA ASP A 250 -12.59 5.38 12.37
C ASP A 250 -13.31 6.73 12.21
N LEU A 251 -12.58 7.84 12.15
CA LEU A 251 -13.15 9.17 11.85
C LEU A 251 -13.88 9.21 10.50
N ALA A 252 -13.30 8.56 9.48
CA ALA A 252 -13.92 8.48 8.16
C ALA A 252 -15.25 7.71 8.13
N LYS A 253 -15.50 6.82 9.11
CA LYS A 253 -16.80 6.13 9.22
C LYS A 253 -17.86 7.02 9.84
N GLU A 254 -17.48 7.84 10.83
CA GLU A 254 -18.39 8.78 11.48
C GLU A 254 -18.90 9.81 10.46
N GLU A 255 -18.01 10.35 9.63
CA GLU A 255 -18.41 11.30 8.57
C GLU A 255 -19.33 10.67 7.51
N MET A 256 -19.10 9.42 7.10
CA MET A 256 -20.00 8.73 6.15
C MET A 256 -21.38 8.47 6.74
N ASN A 257 -21.45 8.05 8.01
CA ASN A 257 -22.73 7.84 8.69
C ASN A 257 -23.51 9.15 8.82
N ASP A 258 -22.84 10.27 9.09
CA ASP A 258 -23.48 11.58 9.19
C ASP A 258 -24.05 12.07 7.85
N VAL A 259 -23.39 11.75 6.72
CA VAL A 259 -23.92 12.06 5.38
C VAL A 259 -25.16 11.21 5.07
N GLU A 260 -25.12 9.90 5.32
CA GLU A 260 -26.28 9.02 5.09
C GLU A 260 -27.50 9.43 5.95
N VAL A 261 -27.28 9.84 7.20
CA VAL A 261 -28.35 10.35 8.08
C VAL A 261 -28.93 11.66 7.57
N ARG A 262 -28.11 12.54 6.98
CA ARG A 262 -28.59 13.81 6.40
C ARG A 262 -29.39 13.58 5.12
N GLU A 263 -28.91 12.73 4.21
CA GLU A 263 -29.64 12.40 2.97
C GLU A 263 -30.93 11.60 3.23
N GLY A 264 -30.97 10.80 4.30
CA GLY A 264 -32.18 10.09 4.73
C GLY A 264 -33.28 11.02 5.26
N LYS A 265 -32.92 12.15 5.88
CA LYS A 265 -33.89 13.12 6.43
C LYS A 265 -34.54 14.01 5.37
N GLU A 266 -33.91 14.26 4.24
CA GLU A 266 -34.48 15.12 3.18
C GLU A 266 -35.54 14.40 2.32
N LYS A 267 -35.70 13.07 2.44
CA LYS A 267 -36.70 12.31 1.68
C LYS A 267 -38.05 12.10 2.39
N GLU A 268 -38.22 12.64 3.60
CA GLU A 268 -39.49 12.57 4.35
C GLU A 268 -40.21 13.92 4.45
N GLU A 269 -40.18 14.77 3.42
CA GLU A 269 -41.23 15.79 3.28
C GLU A 269 -42.44 15.16 2.54
N PRO A 270 -43.58 14.97 3.22
CA PRO A 270 -44.79 14.52 2.55
C PRO A 270 -45.32 15.65 1.68
N THR A 271 -45.21 15.49 0.36
CA THR A 271 -45.94 16.30 -0.62
C THR A 271 -47.44 16.20 -0.33
N SER A 272 -47.97 17.18 0.42
CA SER A 272 -49.39 17.28 0.72
C SER A 272 -50.15 17.43 -0.60
N LEU A 273 -50.91 16.40 -0.96
CA LEU A 273 -51.79 16.37 -2.13
C LEU A 273 -52.69 17.61 -2.11
N ALA A 274 -52.55 18.47 -3.12
CA ALA A 274 -53.44 19.59 -3.34
C ALA A 274 -54.88 19.09 -3.57
N GLU A 275 -55.82 19.67 -2.82
CA GLU A 275 -57.25 19.47 -2.96
C GLU A 275 -57.73 19.86 -4.36
N LEU A 276 -58.38 18.92 -5.05
CA LEU A 276 -59.09 19.19 -6.30
C LEU A 276 -60.43 19.90 -6.00
N PRO A 277 -60.77 21.00 -6.69
CA PRO A 277 -62.06 21.66 -6.54
C PRO A 277 -63.18 20.81 -7.15
N LYS A 278 -64.20 20.53 -6.33
CA LYS A 278 -65.44 19.88 -6.76
C LYS A 278 -66.21 20.82 -7.70
N ALA A 279 -66.32 20.44 -8.97
CA ALA A 279 -67.24 21.07 -9.91
C ALA A 279 -68.68 20.75 -9.51
N ARG A 280 -69.46 21.80 -9.26
CA ARG A 280 -70.93 21.78 -9.21
C ARG A 280 -71.47 22.09 -10.61
N THR A 281 -72.67 21.55 -10.84
CA THR A 281 -73.63 21.70 -11.97
C THR A 281 -73.30 20.97 -13.25
#